data_AF-A0A5A7NEG9-F1
#
_entry.id   AF-A0A5A7NEG9-F1
#
_cell.length_a   1.000
_cell.length_b   1.000
_cell.length_c   1.000
_cell.angle_alpha   90.00
_cell.angle_beta   90.00
_cell.angle_gamma   90.00
#
_symmetry.space_group_name_H-M   'P 1'
#
loop_
_entity.id
_entity.type
_entity.pdbx_description
1 polymer ?
#
loop_
_entity_poly.entity_id
_entity_poly.type
_entity_poly.pdbx_seq_one_letter_code
_entity_poly.pdbx_strand_id
1 'polypeptide(L)'
;MTGQTWVVCGAEFIEGDVIRWHESVYQPSRYDRNQRVKIGERGITAQVDFDPPDLNEMMELKVLASEGTNPFKTDEMIRRARRTVSREDTERLAWSEEEARAR
;
A
#
# COMPACT_ATOMS: atom_id res chain seq x y z
N MET A 1 -17.68 -18.26 -10.57
CA MET A 1 -16.30 -18.02 -10.14
C MET A 1 -16.12 -16.52 -10.12
N THR A 2 -16.19 -15.89 -8.95
CA THR A 2 -15.99 -14.45 -8.79
C THR A 2 -14.53 -14.15 -9.11
N GLY A 3 -14.28 -13.57 -10.28
CA GLY A 3 -12.94 -13.24 -10.75
C GLY A 3 -12.40 -12.06 -9.96
N GLN A 4 -11.34 -12.31 -9.18
CA GLN A 4 -10.56 -11.25 -8.56
C GLN A 4 -9.47 -10.83 -9.55
N THR A 5 -9.46 -9.56 -9.94
CA THR A 5 -8.48 -9.01 -10.88
C THR A 5 -7.78 -7.82 -10.25
N TRP A 6 -6.46 -7.75 -10.39
CA TRP A 6 -5.69 -6.57 -10.00
C TRP A 6 -5.65 -5.58 -11.16
N VAL A 7 -5.98 -4.32 -10.87
CA VAL A 7 -5.96 -3.23 -11.85
C VAL A 7 -5.07 -2.10 -11.33
N VAL A 8 -4.22 -1.57 -12.20
CA VAL A 8 -3.42 -0.38 -11.87
C VAL A 8 -4.37 0.79 -11.62
N CYS A 9 -4.26 1.44 -10.47
CA CYS A 9 -5.19 2.49 -10.04
C CYS A 9 -4.51 3.82 -9.69
N GLY A 10 -3.20 3.83 -9.43
CA GLY A 10 -2.53 5.04 -8.96
C GLY A 10 -3.17 5.57 -7.68
N ALA A 11 -3.75 6.78 -7.74
CA ALA A 11 -4.42 7.47 -6.63
C ALA A 11 -5.95 7.23 -6.55
N GLU A 12 -6.50 6.35 -7.39
CA GLU A 12 -7.94 6.12 -7.52
C GLU A 12 -8.37 4.91 -6.68
N PHE A 13 -8.37 5.06 -5.36
CA PHE A 13 -8.91 4.09 -4.40
C PHE A 13 -9.67 4.81 -3.27
N ILE A 14 -10.46 4.07 -2.51
CA ILE A 14 -11.28 4.56 -1.38
C ILE A 14 -11.16 3.64 -0.16
N GLU A 15 -11.74 4.07 0.96
CA GLU A 15 -11.89 3.23 2.16
C GLU A 15 -12.54 1.88 1.85
N GLY A 16 -11.97 0.81 2.41
CA GLY A 16 -12.37 -0.58 2.16
C GLY A 16 -11.68 -1.24 0.98
N ASP A 17 -11.05 -0.50 0.07
CA ASP A 17 -10.31 -1.08 -1.05
C ASP A 17 -9.10 -1.89 -0.58
N VAL A 18 -8.78 -2.97 -1.30
CA VAL A 18 -7.54 -3.70 -1.11
C VAL A 18 -6.55 -3.29 -2.18
N ILE A 19 -5.42 -2.73 -1.77
CA ILE A 19 -4.37 -2.26 -2.65
C ILE A 19 -3.08 -3.04 -2.42
N ARG A 20 -2.24 -3.10 -3.46
CA ARG A 20 -0.87 -3.60 -3.36
C ARG A 20 0.11 -2.65 -4.04
N TRP A 21 1.28 -2.49 -3.43
CA TRP A 21 2.37 -1.66 -3.95
C TRP A 21 3.73 -2.19 -3.47
N HIS A 22 4.80 -1.66 -4.06
CA HIS A 22 6.18 -1.95 -3.68
C HIS A 22 6.86 -0.71 -3.10
N GLU A 23 7.69 -0.90 -2.06
CA GLU A 23 8.52 0.18 -1.53
C GLU A 23 9.96 -0.26 -1.23
N SER A 24 10.90 0.68 -1.41
CA SER A 24 12.29 0.49 -1.01
C SER A 24 12.43 0.61 0.52
N VAL A 25 13.20 -0.30 1.11
CA VAL A 25 13.46 -0.33 2.55
C VAL A 25 14.84 0.26 2.82
N TYR A 26 14.90 1.22 3.74
CA TYR A 26 16.13 1.93 4.08
C TYR A 26 16.43 1.85 5.57
N GLN A 27 17.70 1.63 5.93
CA GLN A 27 18.19 1.69 7.31
C GLN A 27 19.31 2.73 7.45
N PRO A 28 19.61 3.21 8.67
CA PRO A 28 20.78 4.05 8.91
C PRO A 28 22.07 3.36 8.45
N SER A 29 22.97 4.09 7.81
CA SER A 29 24.28 3.55 7.45
C SER A 29 25.05 3.14 8.71
N ARG A 30 25.81 2.04 8.62
CA ARG A 30 26.68 1.59 9.71
C ARG A 30 27.77 2.62 10.03
N TYR A 31 28.16 3.43 9.04
CA TYR A 31 29.26 4.39 9.14
C TYR A 31 28.78 5.83 9.40
N ASP A 32 27.61 6.22 8.89
CA ASP A 32 27.02 7.54 9.09
C ASP A 32 25.51 7.42 9.39
N ARG A 33 25.12 7.66 10.64
CA ARG A 33 23.72 7.54 11.07
C ARG A 33 22.80 8.61 10.46
N ASN A 34 23.36 9.68 9.89
CA ASN A 34 22.59 10.71 9.16
C ASN A 34 22.28 10.27 7.73
N GLN A 35 22.97 9.26 7.21
CA GLN A 35 22.71 8.70 5.89
C GLN A 35 21.79 7.47 6.00
N ARG A 36 20.80 7.39 5.11
CA ARG A 36 19.99 6.19 4.92
C ARG A 36 20.46 5.43 3.69
N VAL A 37 20.75 4.14 3.85
CA VAL A 37 21.13 3.24 2.75
C VAL A 37 19.97 2.30 2.44
N LYS A 38 19.71 2.07 1.14
CA LYS A 38 18.73 1.08 0.70
C LYS A 38 19.26 -0.30 1.03
N ILE A 39 18.44 -1.13 1.67
CA ILE A 39 18.79 -2.49 2.08
C ILE A 39 17.93 -3.57 1.41
N GLY A 40 16.92 -3.14 0.65
CA GLY A 40 16.07 -4.04 -0.11
C GLY A 40 14.77 -3.39 -0.49
N GLU A 41 13.80 -4.22 -0.83
CA GLU A 41 12.46 -3.86 -1.24
C GLU A 41 11.46 -4.78 -0.53
N ARG A 42 10.23 -4.31 -0.40
CA ARG A 42 9.11 -5.12 0.08
C ARG A 42 7.85 -4.86 -0.72
N GLY A 43 7.10 -5.94 -0.96
CA GLY A 43 5.74 -5.90 -1.45
C GLY A 43 4.77 -5.85 -0.28
N ILE A 44 3.71 -5.06 -0.42
CA ILE A 44 2.69 -4.88 0.62
C ILE A 44 1.33 -4.99 -0.05
N THR A 45 0.44 -5.79 0.54
CA THR A 45 -0.99 -5.83 0.23
C THR A 45 -1.74 -5.44 1.50
N ALA A 46 -2.57 -4.41 1.42
CA ALA A 46 -3.28 -3.87 2.58
C ALA A 46 -4.69 -3.40 2.20
N GLN A 47 -5.59 -3.45 3.17
CA GLN A 47 -6.90 -2.82 3.08
C GLN A 47 -6.80 -1.35 3.53
N VAL A 48 -7.44 -0.45 2.80
CA VAL A 48 -7.57 0.97 3.17
C VAL A 48 -8.58 1.09 4.31
N ASP A 49 -8.12 1.55 5.47
CA ASP A 49 -8.97 1.84 6.64
C ASP A 49 -9.37 3.31 6.68
N PHE A 50 -8.47 4.21 6.25
CA PHE A 50 -8.71 5.64 6.13
C PHE A 50 -7.94 6.25 4.95
N ASP A 51 -8.63 6.99 4.08
CA ASP A 51 -8.03 7.77 2.97
C ASP A 51 -8.22 9.30 3.19
N PRO A 52 -7.15 10.04 3.50
CA PRO A 52 -7.21 11.48 3.63
C PRO A 52 -7.28 12.18 2.26
N PRO A 53 -7.81 13.40 2.17
CA PRO A 53 -7.88 14.13 0.90
C PRO A 53 -6.49 14.56 0.38
N ASP A 54 -5.55 14.92 1.26
CA ASP A 54 -4.23 15.44 0.88
C ASP A 54 -3.19 14.31 0.64
N LEU A 55 -2.41 14.43 -0.42
CA LEU A 55 -1.38 13.46 -0.78
C LEU A 55 -0.23 13.34 0.24
N ASN A 56 -0.03 14.35 1.07
CA ASN A 56 0.99 14.39 2.11
C ASN A 56 0.47 13.92 3.47
N GLU A 57 -0.85 13.75 3.61
CA GLU A 57 -1.45 13.20 4.82
C GLU A 57 -1.30 11.67 4.86
N MET A 58 -1.40 11.14 6.08
CA MET A 58 -1.12 9.75 6.36
C MET A 58 -2.41 8.92 6.25
N MET A 59 -2.43 8.00 5.31
CA MET A 59 -3.41 6.92 5.24
C MET A 59 -3.21 5.94 6.38
N GLU A 60 -4.31 5.30 6.79
CA GLU A 60 -4.30 4.14 7.68
C GLU A 60 -4.65 2.88 6.88
N LEU A 61 -3.81 1.86 7.03
CA LEU A 61 -3.84 0.66 6.20
C LEU A 61 -3.70 -0.56 7.10
N LYS A 62 -4.59 -1.55 6.91
CA LYS A 62 -4.50 -2.84 7.58
C LYS A 62 -3.78 -3.85 6.68
N VAL A 63 -2.61 -4.31 7.11
CA VAL A 63 -1.79 -5.24 6.32
C VAL A 63 -2.48 -6.60 6.20
N LEU A 64 -2.66 -7.07 4.97
CA LEU A 64 -3.18 -8.41 4.67
C LEU A 64 -2.03 -9.38 4.33
N ALA A 65 -1.03 -8.89 3.60
CA ALA A 65 0.19 -9.63 3.29
C ALA A 65 1.37 -8.68 3.09
N SER A 66 2.58 -9.12 3.45
CA SER A 66 3.81 -8.39 3.15
C SER A 66 4.96 -9.37 2.97
N GLU A 67 5.83 -9.11 2.01
CA GLU A 67 6.95 -9.98 1.66
C GLU A 67 8.20 -9.16 1.31
N GLY A 68 9.36 -9.83 1.28
CA GLY A 68 10.64 -9.19 0.99
C GLY A 68 11.38 -8.74 2.26
N THR A 69 12.03 -7.58 2.19
CA THR A 69 12.91 -7.08 3.25
C THR A 69 12.11 -6.43 4.37
N ASN A 70 12.30 -6.84 5.63
CA ASN A 70 11.56 -6.34 6.80
C ASN A 70 10.04 -6.25 6.54
N PRO A 71 9.39 -7.39 6.24
CA PRO A 71 7.97 -7.40 5.95
C PRO A 71 7.16 -7.02 7.19
N PHE A 72 5.98 -6.43 6.96
CA PHE A 72 5.01 -6.20 8.02
C PHE A 72 4.32 -7.48 8.44
N LYS A 73 3.78 -7.50 9.66
CA LYS A 73 2.95 -8.62 10.12
C LYS A 73 1.56 -8.50 9.51
N THR A 74 0.94 -9.65 9.22
CA THR A 74 -0.49 -9.69 8.90
C THR A 74 -1.30 -9.11 10.06
N ASP A 75 -2.38 -8.39 9.73
CA ASP A 75 -3.24 -7.61 10.61
C ASP A 75 -2.57 -6.40 11.30
N GLU A 76 -1.33 -6.06 10.95
CA GLU A 76 -0.66 -4.84 11.46
C GLU A 76 -1.29 -3.58 10.85
N MET A 77 -1.59 -2.60 11.70
CA MET A 77 -1.98 -1.25 11.26
C MET A 77 -0.74 -0.45 10.93
N ILE A 78 -0.61 0.00 9.68
CA ILE A 78 0.49 0.84 9.23
C ILE A 78 -0.02 2.19 8.75
N ARG A 79 0.85 3.20 8.83
CA ARG A 79 0.59 4.53 8.28
C ARG A 79 1.55 4.83 7.15
N ARG A 80 1.02 5.37 6.05
CA ARG A 80 1.80 5.81 4.89
C ARG A 80 1.28 7.14 4.38
N ALA A 81 2.18 8.01 3.96
CA ALA A 81 1.77 9.19 3.22
C ALA A 81 1.01 8.72 1.97
N ARG A 82 -0.14 9.32 1.69
CA ARG A 82 -1.00 8.92 0.57
C ARG A 82 -0.23 8.84 -0.76
N ARG A 83 0.63 9.83 -1.04
CA ARG A 83 1.54 9.83 -2.20
C ARG A 83 2.46 8.61 -2.33
N THR A 84 2.79 7.93 -1.23
CA THR A 84 3.66 6.74 -1.25
C THR A 84 2.93 5.53 -1.78
N VAL A 85 1.63 5.44 -1.49
CA VAL A 85 0.75 4.36 -1.92
C VAL A 85 -0.06 4.71 -3.16
N SER A 86 0.01 5.95 -3.64
CA SER A 86 -0.63 6.40 -4.89
C SER A 86 0.32 6.45 -6.08
N ARG A 87 1.28 5.53 -6.16
CA ARG A 87 2.27 5.50 -7.26
C ARG A 87 1.70 4.84 -8.51
N GLU A 88 2.32 5.09 -9.66
CA GLU A 88 1.88 4.55 -10.96
C GLU A 88 1.85 3.01 -11.03
N ASP A 89 2.57 2.34 -10.14
CA ASP A 89 2.64 0.88 -10.01
C ASP A 89 1.72 0.32 -8.91
N THR A 90 0.89 1.17 -8.28
CA THR A 90 -0.08 0.72 -7.28
C THR A 90 -1.26 0.08 -7.99
N GLU A 91 -1.61 -1.12 -7.53
CA GLU A 91 -2.72 -1.89 -8.03
C GLU A 91 -3.80 -2.04 -6.96
N ARG A 92 -5.06 -1.97 -7.38
CA ARG A 92 -6.23 -2.24 -6.56
C ARG A 92 -6.88 -3.54 -6.98
N LEU A 93 -7.40 -4.28 -6.01
CA LEU A 93 -8.20 -5.47 -6.25
C LEU A 93 -9.60 -5.04 -6.73
N ALA A 94 -9.87 -5.15 -8.03
CA ALA A 94 -11.21 -4.96 -8.58
C ALA A 94 -12.07 -6.17 -8.20
N TRP A 95 -13.22 -5.91 -7.57
CA TRP A 95 -14.19 -6.95 -7.25
C TRP A 95 -15.19 -7.06 -8.40
N SER A 96 -15.56 -8.28 -8.77
CA SER A 96 -16.47 -8.55 -9.89
C SER A 96 -17.88 -7.93 -9.76
N GLU A 97 -18.23 -7.37 -8.59
CA GLU A 97 -19.53 -6.74 -8.28
C GLU A 97 -19.45 -5.20 -8.16
N GLU A 98 -18.43 -4.55 -8.72
CA GLU A 98 -18.31 -3.08 -8.65
C GLU A 98 -19.49 -2.35 -9.33
N GLU A 99 -20.22 -3.00 -10.25
CA GLU A 99 -21.48 -2.51 -10.84
C GLU A 99 -22.64 -2.41 -9.83
N ALA A 100 -22.63 -3.17 -8.72
CA ALA A 100 -23.73 -3.19 -7.76
C ALA A 100 -23.71 -2.01 -6.76
N ARG A 101 -22.57 -1.29 -6.66
CA ARG A 101 -22.39 -0.18 -5.73
C ARG A 101 -22.81 1.19 -6.30
N ALA A 102 -23.20 1.24 -7.58
CA ALA A 102 -23.66 2.45 -8.27
C ALA A 102 -25.19 2.67 -8.22
N ARG A 103 -25.90 2.11 -7.22
CA ARG A 103 -27.37 2.21 -7.13
C ARG A 103 -27.86 2.82 -5.82
#